data_AF-A0A2K0U1A5-F1
#
_entry.id   AF-A0A2K0U1A5-F1
#
_cell.length_a   1.000
_cell.length_b   1.000
_cell.length_c   1.000
_cell.angle_alpha   90.00
_cell.angle_beta   90.00
_cell.angle_gamma   90.00
#
_symmetry.space_group_name_H-M   'P 1'
#
loop_
_entity.id
_entity.type
_entity.pdbx_description
1 polymer ?
#
loop_
_entity_poly.entity_id
_entity_poly.type
_entity_poly.pdbx_seq_one_letter_code
_entity_poly.pdbx_strand_id
1 'polypeptide(L)'
;MSLILCTPSEADVSAVSTVHLRAMDENLLTHAQFPSPEGLRFFHGWLERNTLEHLRDGDKGVLVAKDGETGEVVSFVKWLVHRPGEGEQEQEQVEEEWPEVARAEYLDPYAALTERVRERAVGKEAAYYREFG
;
A
#
# COMPACT_ATOMS: atom_id res chain seq x y z
N MET A 1 13.15 23.81 5.24
CA MET A 1 12.68 22.45 4.92
C MET A 1 13.14 21.45 5.97
N SER A 2 12.31 21.29 7.01
CA SER A 2 12.44 20.21 7.99
C SER A 2 11.40 19.14 7.68
N LEU A 3 11.72 17.88 7.92
CA LEU A 3 10.77 16.77 7.75
C LEU A 3 10.46 16.17 9.10
N ILE A 4 9.16 16.01 9.37
CA ILE A 4 8.67 15.35 10.58
C ILE A 4 8.19 13.96 10.17
N LEU A 5 8.83 12.93 10.73
CA LEU A 5 8.40 11.54 10.57
C LEU A 5 7.42 11.19 11.68
N CYS A 6 6.21 10.75 11.32
CA CYS A 6 5.19 10.35 12.28
C CYS A 6 4.22 9.32 11.69
N THR A 7 3.48 8.64 12.55
CA THR A 7 2.31 7.86 12.13
C THR A 7 1.22 8.82 11.64
N PRO A 8 0.65 8.61 10.45
CA PRO A 8 -0.42 9.47 9.96
C PRO A 8 -1.69 9.35 10.80
N SER A 9 -2.53 10.39 10.76
CA SER A 9 -3.91 10.35 11.23
C SER A 9 -4.87 9.97 10.09
N GLU A 10 -6.14 9.69 10.38
CA GLU A 10 -7.14 9.44 9.33
C GLU A 10 -7.29 10.64 8.36
N ALA A 11 -7.04 11.87 8.84
CA ALA A 11 -7.08 13.08 8.00
C ALA A 11 -5.96 13.11 6.94
N ASP A 12 -4.87 12.35 7.15
CA ASP A 12 -3.73 12.29 6.22
C ASP A 12 -3.92 11.26 5.09
N VAL A 13 -4.92 10.39 5.20
CA VAL A 13 -5.12 9.25 4.29
C VAL A 13 -5.23 9.67 2.82
N SER A 14 -6.02 10.71 2.54
CA SER A 14 -6.20 11.20 1.17
C SER A 14 -4.91 11.80 0.60
N ALA A 15 -4.11 12.45 1.44
CA ALA A 15 -2.80 12.99 1.05
C ALA A 15 -1.82 11.85 0.74
N VAL A 16 -1.80 10.78 1.55
CA VAL A 16 -0.99 9.58 1.29
C VAL A 16 -1.35 8.96 -0.05
N SER A 17 -2.64 8.76 -0.35
CA SER A 17 -3.08 8.22 -1.65
C SER A 17 -2.70 9.11 -2.83
N THR A 18 -2.77 10.44 -2.63
CA THR A 18 -2.35 11.41 -3.65
C THR A 18 -0.85 11.32 -3.94
N VAL A 19 -0.02 11.26 -2.89
CA VAL A 19 1.44 11.08 -3.03
C VAL A 19 1.76 9.74 -3.69
N HIS A 20 1.07 8.66 -3.30
CA HIS A 20 1.25 7.32 -3.87
C HIS A 20 0.94 7.32 -5.36
N LEU A 21 -0.22 7.84 -5.76
CA LEU A 21 -0.62 7.85 -7.16
C LEU A 21 0.33 8.70 -8.02
N ARG A 22 0.75 9.88 -7.53
CA ARG A 22 1.73 10.73 -8.21
C ARG A 22 3.08 10.04 -8.38
N ALA A 23 3.54 9.29 -7.37
CA ALA A 23 4.79 8.53 -7.46
C ALA A 23 4.72 7.38 -8.48
N MET A 24 3.53 6.88 -8.78
CA MET A 24 3.28 5.81 -9.75
C MET A 24 2.93 6.31 -11.15
N ASP A 25 2.89 7.63 -11.38
CA ASP A 25 2.41 8.18 -12.67
C ASP A 25 3.31 7.78 -13.86
N GLU A 26 4.60 7.59 -13.64
CA GLU A 26 5.51 7.09 -14.69
C GLU A 26 5.55 5.55 -14.79
N ASN A 27 4.82 4.85 -13.91
CA ASN A 27 4.80 3.39 -13.88
C ASN A 27 3.85 2.82 -14.94
N LEU A 28 4.42 2.23 -15.99
CA LEU A 28 3.67 1.61 -17.08
C LEU A 28 2.68 0.54 -16.60
N LEU A 29 3.03 -0.23 -15.56
CA LEU A 29 2.14 -1.26 -15.02
C LEU A 29 0.91 -0.65 -14.35
N THR A 30 1.06 0.47 -13.65
CA THR A 30 -0.08 1.18 -13.04
C THR A 30 -1.08 1.62 -14.10
N HIS A 31 -0.61 2.16 -15.23
CA HIS A 31 -1.49 2.53 -16.34
C HIS A 31 -2.04 1.34 -17.12
N ALA A 32 -1.36 0.19 -17.12
CA ALA A 32 -1.94 -1.05 -17.65
C ALA A 32 -3.07 -1.58 -16.75
N GLN A 33 -2.88 -1.53 -15.42
CA GLN A 33 -3.86 -1.96 -14.42
C GLN A 33 -5.07 -1.01 -14.34
N PHE A 34 -4.87 0.29 -14.54
CA PHE A 34 -5.89 1.34 -14.43
C PHE A 34 -5.81 2.31 -15.63
N PRO A 35 -6.27 1.90 -16.82
CA PRO A 35 -5.99 2.60 -18.08
C PRO A 35 -6.81 3.85 -18.36
N SER A 36 -7.73 4.22 -17.45
CA SER A 36 -8.62 5.37 -17.63
C SER A 36 -8.55 6.32 -16.43
N PRO A 37 -8.92 7.61 -16.61
CA PRO A 37 -9.05 8.53 -15.49
C PRO A 37 -10.00 8.03 -14.40
N GLU A 38 -11.00 7.24 -14.76
CA GLU A 38 -11.91 6.61 -13.80
C GLU A 38 -11.24 5.47 -13.03
N GLY A 39 -10.45 4.62 -13.71
CA GLY A 39 -9.63 3.59 -13.07
C GLY A 39 -8.63 4.19 -12.09
N LEU A 40 -7.97 5.30 -12.44
CA LEU A 40 -7.04 5.99 -11.54
C LEU A 40 -7.76 6.62 -10.33
N ARG A 41 -8.98 7.12 -10.48
CA ARG A 41 -9.82 7.56 -9.34
C ARG A 41 -10.21 6.40 -8.45
N PHE A 42 -10.59 5.26 -9.03
CA PHE A 42 -10.86 4.05 -8.27
C PHE A 42 -9.61 3.60 -7.50
N PHE A 43 -8.44 3.58 -8.15
CA PHE A 43 -7.19 3.20 -7.51
C PHE A 43 -6.83 4.15 -6.36
N HIS A 44 -7.01 5.47 -6.54
CA HIS A 44 -6.83 6.45 -5.46
C HIS A 44 -7.72 6.12 -4.24
N GLY A 45 -9.01 5.87 -4.44
CA GLY A 45 -9.92 5.49 -3.36
C GLY A 45 -9.60 4.12 -2.74
N TRP A 46 -9.09 3.18 -3.52
CA TRP A 46 -8.56 1.91 -3.00
C TRP A 46 -7.33 2.13 -2.11
N LEU A 47 -6.40 3.00 -2.52
CA LEU A 47 -5.23 3.37 -1.72
C LEU A 47 -5.62 4.05 -0.40
N GLU A 48 -6.72 4.82 -0.37
CA GLU A 48 -7.24 5.43 0.85
C GLU A 48 -7.69 4.36 1.85
N ARG A 49 -8.55 3.43 1.40
CA ARG A 49 -8.99 2.27 2.21
C ARG A 49 -7.81 1.45 2.71
N ASN A 50 -6.85 1.14 1.82
CA ASN A 50 -5.65 0.42 2.19
C ASN A 50 -4.79 1.16 3.23
N THR A 51 -4.72 2.50 3.18
CA THR A 51 -4.01 3.29 4.21
C THR A 51 -4.73 3.23 5.56
N LEU A 52 -6.06 3.30 5.56
CA LEU A 52 -6.86 3.14 6.77
C LEU A 52 -6.69 1.75 7.40
N GLU A 53 -6.58 0.70 6.58
CA GLU A 53 -6.25 -0.63 7.07
C GLU A 53 -4.88 -0.66 7.75
N HIS A 54 -3.85 -0.06 7.14
CA HIS A 54 -2.52 0.02 7.76
C HIS A 54 -2.48 0.81 9.07
N LEU A 55 -3.45 1.70 9.31
CA LEU A 55 -3.59 2.42 10.59
C LEU A 55 -4.26 1.59 11.68
N ARG A 56 -5.05 0.58 11.31
CA ARG A 56 -5.93 -0.17 12.22
C ARG A 56 -5.41 -1.57 12.52
N ASP A 57 -4.68 -2.14 11.58
CA ASP A 57 -4.16 -3.50 11.62
C ASP A 57 -2.78 -3.52 12.27
N GLY A 58 -2.65 -4.26 13.38
CA GLY A 58 -1.39 -4.37 14.12
C GLY A 58 -0.29 -5.12 13.34
N ASP A 59 -0.64 -5.79 12.26
CA ASP A 59 0.29 -6.51 11.39
C ASP A 59 0.65 -5.69 10.14
N LYS A 60 0.31 -4.40 10.15
CA LYS A 60 0.62 -3.44 9.10
C LYS A 60 1.21 -2.18 9.72
N GLY A 61 2.09 -1.54 8.99
CA GLY A 61 2.73 -0.31 9.43
C GLY A 61 2.67 0.77 8.37
N VAL A 62 2.48 2.02 8.80
CA VAL A 62 2.54 3.18 7.94
C VAL A 62 3.19 4.36 8.67
N LEU A 63 4.11 5.02 7.99
CA LEU A 63 4.68 6.31 8.40
C LEU A 63 4.56 7.31 7.27
N VAL A 64 4.45 8.58 7.64
CA VAL A 64 4.52 9.70 6.72
C VAL A 64 5.70 10.61 7.06
N ALA A 65 6.26 11.24 6.04
CA ALA A 65 7.07 12.42 6.18
C ALA A 65 6.20 13.64 5.89
N LYS A 66 6.08 14.54 6.86
CA LYS A 66 5.39 15.82 6.70
C LYS A 66 6.39 16.96 6.57
N ASP A 67 6.11 17.93 5.72
CA ASP A 67 6.83 19.19 5.73
C ASP A 67 6.58 19.90 7.07
N GLY A 68 7.64 20.26 7.78
CA GLY A 68 7.54 20.83 9.12
C GLY A 68 7.01 22.26 9.17
N GLU A 69 6.92 22.96 8.03
CA GLU A 69 6.42 24.33 7.93
C GLU A 69 4.92 24.32 7.55
N THR A 70 4.51 23.49 6.58
CA THR A 70 3.13 23.44 6.07
C THR A 70 2.29 22.33 6.70
N GLY A 71 2.91 21.29 7.24
CA GLY A 71 2.25 20.07 7.71
C GLY A 71 1.79 19.13 6.58
N GLU A 72 2.11 19.44 5.32
CA GLU A 72 1.73 18.62 4.16
C GLU A 72 2.47 17.28 4.15
N VAL A 73 1.77 16.19 3.85
CA VAL A 73 2.40 14.89 3.62
C VAL A 73 3.16 14.92 2.30
N VAL A 74 4.48 14.76 2.36
CA VAL A 74 5.36 14.80 1.18
C VAL A 74 5.86 13.41 0.77
N SER A 75 5.84 12.44 1.69
CA SER A 75 6.22 11.06 1.43
C SER A 75 5.57 10.13 2.45
N PHE A 76 5.56 8.83 2.16
CA PHE A 76 5.08 7.81 3.05
C PHE A 76 5.85 6.50 2.83
N VAL A 77 5.75 5.61 3.80
CA VAL A 77 6.17 4.22 3.67
C VAL A 77 5.10 3.35 4.32
N LYS A 78 4.78 2.23 3.65
CA LYS A 78 3.88 1.19 4.14
C LYS A 78 4.62 -0.14 4.15
N TRP A 79 4.35 -0.97 5.14
CA TRP A 79 4.90 -2.31 5.23
C TRP A 79 3.93 -3.27 5.92
N LEU A 80 4.11 -4.55 5.68
CA LEU A 80 3.45 -5.62 6.42
C LEU A 80 4.42 -6.10 7.52
N VAL A 81 3.93 -6.46 8.70
CA VAL A 81 4.72 -7.07 9.77
C VAL A 81 4.53 -8.57 9.66
N HIS A 82 5.60 -9.30 9.38
CA HIS A 82 5.55 -10.76 9.32
C HIS A 82 6.01 -11.35 10.65
N ARG A 83 5.13 -12.10 11.33
CA ARG A 83 5.48 -12.82 12.56
C ARG A 83 5.75 -14.31 12.27
N PRO A 84 6.76 -14.94 12.88
CA PRO A 84 7.07 -16.35 12.64
C PRO A 84 5.93 -17.27 13.10
N GLY A 85 5.55 -18.26 12.29
CA GLY A 85 4.56 -19.29 12.65
C GLY A 85 3.10 -18.85 12.54
N GLU A 86 2.84 -17.55 12.45
CA GLU A 86 1.64 -17.03 11.80
C GLU A 86 1.96 -17.15 10.30
N GLY A 87 1.43 -18.17 9.62
CA GLY A 87 1.39 -18.12 8.16
C GLY A 87 0.85 -16.76 7.74
N GLU A 88 1.11 -16.30 6.51
CA GLU A 88 0.23 -15.28 5.93
C GLU A 88 -1.16 -15.92 6.09
N GLN A 89 -1.92 -15.54 7.13
CA GLN A 89 -3.32 -15.91 7.23
C GLN A 89 -3.79 -15.44 5.90
N GLU A 90 -4.21 -16.38 5.04
CA GLU A 90 -4.77 -16.10 3.73
C GLU A 90 -5.73 -14.97 4.04
N GLN A 91 -5.28 -13.72 3.80
CA GLN A 91 -6.05 -12.55 4.16
C GLN A 91 -7.21 -12.78 3.25
N GLU A 92 -8.34 -13.27 3.80
CA GLU A 92 -9.44 -13.81 3.01
C GLU A 92 -9.57 -12.83 1.89
N GLN A 93 -9.03 -13.21 0.72
CA GLN A 93 -9.06 -12.36 -0.42
C GLN A 93 -10.49 -12.59 -0.77
N VAL A 94 -11.37 -11.80 -0.13
CA VAL A 94 -12.71 -11.59 -0.59
C VAL A 94 -12.45 -11.40 -2.06
N GLU A 95 -12.92 -12.38 -2.81
CA GLU A 95 -12.82 -12.48 -4.25
C GLU A 95 -13.69 -11.34 -4.79
N GLU A 96 -13.33 -10.11 -4.41
CA GLU A 96 -13.99 -8.87 -4.73
C GLU A 96 -13.56 -8.65 -6.16
N GLU A 97 -14.42 -9.13 -7.06
CA GLU A 97 -14.24 -8.99 -8.49
C GLU A 97 -13.85 -7.54 -8.79
N TRP A 98 -12.67 -7.37 -9.39
CA TRP A 98 -12.18 -6.06 -9.75
C TRP A 98 -13.23 -5.35 -10.62
N PRO A 99 -13.55 -4.08 -10.36
CA PRO A 99 -14.51 -3.37 -11.20
C PRO A 99 -13.97 -3.27 -12.62
N GLU A 100 -14.85 -3.09 -13.62
CA GLU A 100 -14.47 -3.04 -15.05
C GLU A 100 -13.41 -1.97 -15.39
N VAL A 101 -13.27 -0.95 -14.54
CA VAL A 101 -12.28 0.12 -14.67
C VAL A 101 -10.86 -0.29 -14.24
N ALA A 102 -10.74 -1.44 -13.59
CA ALA A 102 -9.51 -2.11 -13.19
C ALA A 102 -9.29 -3.36 -14.03
N ARG A 103 -8.04 -3.64 -14.40
CA ARG A 103 -7.70 -4.77 -15.28
C ARG A 103 -7.16 -5.93 -14.44
N ALA A 104 -8.07 -6.80 -14.02
CA ALA A 104 -7.77 -8.04 -13.27
C ALA A 104 -6.65 -8.87 -13.93
N GLU A 105 -6.64 -8.92 -15.27
CA GLU A 105 -5.62 -9.61 -16.09
C GLU A 105 -4.17 -9.14 -15.84
N TYR A 106 -3.97 -7.94 -15.26
CA TYR A 106 -2.66 -7.45 -14.83
C TYR A 106 -2.51 -7.40 -13.31
N LEU A 107 -3.60 -7.27 -12.56
CA LEU A 107 -3.58 -7.19 -11.09
C LEU A 107 -3.25 -8.55 -10.48
N ASP A 108 -3.99 -9.60 -10.85
CA ASP A 108 -3.87 -10.90 -10.20
C ASP A 108 -2.53 -11.58 -10.51
N PRO A 109 -2.03 -11.58 -11.76
CA PRO A 109 -0.71 -12.15 -12.04
C PRO A 109 0.42 -11.39 -11.35
N TYR A 110 0.29 -10.06 -11.21
CA TYR A 110 1.28 -9.26 -10.50
C TYR A 110 1.27 -9.56 -9.00
N ALA A 111 0.10 -9.63 -8.36
CA ALA A 111 -0.04 -10.01 -6.96
C ALA A 111 0.60 -11.38 -6.70
N ALA A 112 0.22 -12.39 -7.47
CA ALA A 112 0.79 -13.74 -7.37
C ALA A 112 2.30 -13.78 -7.64
N LEU A 113 2.82 -12.93 -8.54
CA LEU A 113 4.26 -12.83 -8.79
C LEU A 113 4.99 -12.23 -7.59
N THR A 114 4.48 -11.13 -7.02
CA THR A 114 5.10 -10.46 -5.88
C THR A 114 5.12 -11.34 -4.64
N GLU A 115 4.07 -12.10 -4.40
CA GLU A 115 3.99 -13.10 -3.33
C GLU A 115 5.07 -14.17 -3.51
N ARG A 116 5.13 -14.85 -4.67
CA ARG A 116 6.15 -15.88 -4.95
C ARG A 116 7.58 -15.34 -4.81
N VAL A 117 7.84 -14.13 -5.30
CA VAL A 117 9.16 -13.51 -5.21
C VAL A 117 9.52 -13.19 -3.76
N ARG A 118 8.58 -12.64 -2.98
CA ARG A 118 8.75 -12.40 -1.55
C ARG A 118 9.07 -13.70 -0.81
N GLU A 119 8.23 -14.72 -0.95
CA GLU A 119 8.45 -16.03 -0.30
C GLU A 119 9.83 -16.61 -0.61
N ARG A 120 10.27 -16.53 -1.88
CA ARG A 120 11.59 -17.01 -2.30
C ARG A 120 12.73 -16.20 -1.70
N ALA A 121 12.58 -14.88 -1.57
CA ALA A 121 13.64 -13.98 -1.15
C ALA A 121 13.82 -13.95 0.37
N VAL A 122 12.73 -13.90 1.13
CA VAL A 122 12.76 -13.75 2.60
C VAL A 122 12.40 -15.04 3.36
N GLY A 123 11.77 -16.02 2.69
CA GLY A 123 11.27 -17.23 3.34
C GLY A 123 9.96 -17.00 4.10
N LYS A 124 9.32 -18.10 4.53
CA LYS A 124 8.04 -18.06 5.29
C LYS A 124 8.23 -17.96 6.81
N GLU A 125 9.41 -18.33 7.29
CA GLU A 125 9.72 -18.50 8.72
C GLU A 125 10.45 -17.29 9.33
N ALA A 126 10.94 -16.37 8.49
CA ALA A 126 11.70 -15.22 8.97
C ALA A 126 10.74 -14.09 9.37
N ALA A 127 10.87 -13.56 10.58
CA ALA A 127 10.27 -12.27 10.90
C ALA A 127 10.94 -11.18 10.05
N TYR A 128 10.15 -10.38 9.34
CA TYR A 128 10.68 -9.22 8.62
C TYR A 128 9.77 -8.00 8.78
N TYR A 129 10.41 -6.83 8.83
CA TYR A 129 9.90 -5.52 9.28
C TYR A 129 9.60 -5.44 10.79
N ARG A 130 10.26 -4.48 11.47
CA ARG A 130 10.20 -4.29 12.93
C ARG A 130 9.05 -3.35 13.29
N GLU A 131 8.32 -3.66 14.37
CA GLU A 131 7.41 -2.71 15.01
C GLU A 131 8.20 -1.53 15.60
N PHE A 132 7.81 -0.30 15.26
CA PHE A 132 8.27 0.90 15.94
C PHE A 132 7.21 1.29 16.97
N GLY A 133 7.35 0.75 18.19
CA GLY A 133 6.57 1.12 19.37
C GLY A 133 7.17 2.28 20.15
#